data_AF-A0A976KUG5-F1
#
_entry.id   AF-A0A976KUG5-F1
#
_cell.length_a   1.000
_cell.length_b   1.000
_cell.length_c   1.000
_cell.angle_alpha   90.00
_cell.angle_beta   90.00
_cell.angle_gamma   90.00
#
_symmetry.space_group_name_H-M   'P 1'
#
loop_
_entity.id
_entity.type
_entity.pdbx_description
1 polymer ?
#
loop_
_entity_poly.entity_id
_entity_poly.type
_entity_poly.pdbx_seq_one_letter_code
_entity_poly.pdbx_strand_id
1 'polypeptide(L)'
;MNDEKEVMPKGDLDAVIKQTMSEAEAAVDGVRDPDPSPSAEGASATEASPADLAARIEELTRDNEGLRDKWLRAVADHENFKKRTKRELEDATQRAVQELLSSFLPVADNLERALEAAGKNEDEFVKGVRMVASEFYAALAKHEIVPVEAVGKPFDPSVHDALQQIDSPDHAPGTVVLEFERGYLRAGRLLRPARVVVAGAGSGTNLATDSADPEDDATNHGT
;
A
#
# COMPACT_ATOMS: atom_id res chain seq x y z
N MET A 1 -42.95 15.24 -7.56
CA MET A 1 -42.26 15.31 -8.86
C MET A 1 -41.20 14.23 -8.89
N ASN A 2 -41.50 13.21 -9.71
CA ASN A 2 -40.67 12.15 -10.27
C ASN A 2 -39.94 11.17 -9.32
N ASP A 3 -40.70 10.13 -8.95
CA ASP A 3 -40.26 8.74 -8.99
C ASP A 3 -39.64 8.42 -10.37
N GLU A 4 -38.34 8.17 -10.42
CA GLU A 4 -37.72 7.40 -11.50
C GLU A 4 -37.02 6.19 -10.91
N LYS A 5 -37.76 5.07 -10.93
CA LYS A 5 -37.23 3.72 -10.79
C LYS A 5 -36.25 3.45 -11.93
N GLU A 6 -34.96 3.62 -11.68
CA GLU A 6 -33.93 3.11 -12.58
C GLU A 6 -33.71 1.61 -12.30
N VAL A 7 -34.67 0.80 -12.78
CA VAL A 7 -34.49 -0.65 -12.93
C VAL A 7 -33.53 -0.82 -14.10
N MET A 8 -32.26 -1.11 -13.80
CA MET A 8 -31.24 -1.40 -14.81
C MET A 8 -31.68 -2.56 -15.74
N PRO A 9 -31.32 -2.49 -17.03
CA PRO A 9 -31.91 -3.32 -18.08
C PRO A 9 -31.59 -4.80 -17.86
N LYS A 10 -32.64 -5.63 -17.86
CA LYS A 10 -32.56 -7.10 -17.78
C LYS A 10 -31.76 -7.77 -18.92
N GLY A 11 -31.24 -7.01 -19.88
CA GLY A 11 -30.50 -7.49 -21.05
C GLY A 11 -29.04 -7.87 -20.80
N ASP A 12 -28.40 -7.33 -19.75
CA ASP A 12 -26.98 -7.61 -19.47
C ASP A 12 -26.77 -8.91 -18.67
N LEU A 13 -27.79 -9.38 -17.95
CA LEU A 13 -27.67 -10.55 -17.08
C LEU A 13 -27.68 -11.86 -17.88
N ASP A 14 -28.50 -11.95 -18.93
CA ASP A 14 -28.52 -13.11 -19.84
C ASP A 14 -27.20 -13.25 -20.61
N ALA A 15 -26.52 -12.13 -20.91
CA ALA A 15 -25.21 -12.13 -21.55
C ALA A 15 -24.12 -12.66 -20.60
N VAL A 16 -24.14 -12.24 -19.33
CA VAL A 16 -23.21 -12.74 -18.30
C VAL A 16 -23.46 -14.23 -18.00
N ILE A 17 -24.71 -14.69 -18.00
CA ILE A 17 -25.07 -16.11 -17.86
C ILE A 17 -24.52 -16.92 -19.04
N LYS A 18 -24.66 -16.42 -20.26
CA LYS A 18 -24.16 -17.11 -21.46
C LYS A 18 -22.64 -17.17 -21.50
N GLN A 19 -21.97 -16.11 -21.04
CA GLN A 19 -20.51 -16.04 -20.98
C GLN A 19 -19.94 -16.97 -19.89
N THR A 20 -20.54 -16.99 -18.70
CA THR A 20 -20.09 -17.87 -17.60
C THR A 20 -20.37 -19.35 -17.86
N MET A 21 -21.47 -19.69 -18.55
CA MET A 21 -21.72 -21.07 -18.98
C MET A 21 -20.78 -21.51 -20.11
N SER A 22 -20.45 -20.62 -21.05
CA SER A 22 -19.46 -20.90 -22.11
C SER A 22 -18.05 -21.13 -21.55
N GLU A 23 -17.66 -20.41 -20.49
CA GLU A 23 -16.37 -20.61 -19.83
C GLU A 23 -16.32 -21.91 -19.02
N ALA A 24 -17.45 -22.35 -18.46
CA ALA A 24 -17.55 -23.64 -17.76
C ALA A 24 -17.53 -24.84 -18.72
N GLU A 25 -18.13 -24.72 -19.92
CA GLU A 25 -18.08 -25.76 -20.96
C GLU A 25 -16.67 -25.93 -21.54
N ALA A 26 -15.91 -24.84 -21.69
CA ALA A 26 -14.53 -24.89 -22.18
C ALA A 26 -13.54 -25.56 -21.20
N ALA A 27 -13.86 -25.64 -19.91
CA ALA A 27 -13.01 -26.28 -18.90
C ALA A 27 -13.17 -27.81 -18.82
N VAL A 28 -14.17 -28.40 -19.51
CA VAL A 28 -14.44 -29.84 -19.50
C VAL A 28 -13.75 -30.58 -20.67
N ASP A 29 -13.25 -29.86 -21.68
CA ASP A 29 -12.65 -30.46 -22.90
C ASP A 29 -11.18 -30.91 -22.74
N GLY A 30 -10.70 -31.05 -21.50
CA GLY A 30 -9.32 -31.40 -21.16
C GLY A 30 -9.06 -32.84 -20.72
N VAL A 31 -10.09 -33.70 -20.63
CA VAL A 31 -9.93 -35.11 -20.22
C VAL A 31 -9.93 -36.01 -21.44
N ARG A 32 -8.71 -36.21 -21.96
CA ARG A 32 -8.31 -37.14 -23.01
C ARG A 32 -8.62 -38.60 -22.65
N ASP A 33 -9.17 -39.33 -23.62
CA ASP A 33 -9.43 -40.78 -23.62
C ASP A 33 -8.29 -41.64 -23.05
N PRO A 34 -8.64 -42.75 -22.38
CA PRO A 34 -7.91 -44.00 -22.54
C PRO A 34 -8.77 -45.10 -23.21
N ASP A 35 -8.11 -45.80 -24.14
CA ASP A 35 -8.51 -46.97 -24.97
C ASP A 35 -9.43 -48.02 -24.29
N PRO A 36 -10.25 -48.78 -25.06
CA PRO A 36 -11.15 -49.80 -24.53
C PRO A 36 -10.43 -51.14 -24.39
N SER A 37 -10.48 -51.73 -23.20
CA SER A 37 -10.17 -53.15 -22.98
C SER A 37 -11.36 -53.85 -22.32
N PRO A 38 -11.82 -55.02 -22.83
CA PRO A 38 -13.06 -55.63 -22.40
C PRO A 38 -12.83 -56.51 -21.17
N SER A 39 -13.53 -56.19 -20.09
CA SER A 39 -13.90 -57.18 -19.09
C SER A 39 -15.33 -56.91 -18.65
N ALA A 40 -16.21 -57.74 -19.18
CA ALA A 40 -17.56 -57.90 -18.69
C ALA A 40 -17.50 -58.65 -17.36
N GLU A 41 -18.06 -58.06 -16.31
CA GLU A 41 -18.75 -58.80 -15.24
C GLU A 41 -19.58 -57.84 -14.38
N GLY A 42 -20.91 -57.94 -14.52
CA GLY A 42 -21.81 -57.87 -13.37
C GLY A 42 -22.29 -56.51 -12.87
N ALA A 43 -22.78 -55.63 -13.73
CA ALA A 43 -23.76 -54.63 -13.32
C ALA A 43 -25.05 -54.86 -14.12
N SER A 44 -26.08 -55.38 -13.45
CA SER A 44 -27.43 -55.43 -14.00
C SER A 44 -27.87 -53.99 -14.26
N ALA A 45 -27.69 -53.53 -15.49
CA ALA A 45 -28.44 -52.43 -16.03
C ALA A 45 -29.87 -52.96 -16.20
N THR A 46 -30.68 -52.83 -15.16
CA THR A 46 -32.13 -52.79 -15.32
C THR A 46 -32.40 -51.71 -16.35
N GLU A 47 -32.80 -52.09 -17.57
CA GLU A 47 -33.21 -51.14 -18.61
C GLU A 47 -34.35 -50.30 -18.02
N ALA A 48 -34.01 -49.09 -17.56
CA ALA A 48 -34.98 -48.16 -17.01
C ALA A 48 -36.05 -47.95 -18.07
N SER A 49 -37.32 -48.12 -17.70
CA SER A 49 -38.38 -48.00 -18.68
C SER A 49 -38.42 -46.57 -19.23
N PRO A 50 -38.94 -46.34 -20.44
CA PRO A 50 -39.11 -44.99 -20.99
C PRO A 50 -39.87 -44.05 -20.03
N ALA A 51 -40.74 -44.60 -19.19
CA ALA A 51 -41.47 -43.85 -18.17
C ALA A 51 -40.59 -43.43 -16.98
N ASP A 52 -39.66 -44.29 -16.55
CA ASP A 52 -38.72 -43.99 -15.46
C ASP A 52 -37.72 -42.91 -15.89
N LEU A 53 -37.26 -42.97 -17.13
CA LEU A 53 -36.39 -41.93 -17.72
C LEU A 53 -37.12 -40.59 -17.84
N ALA A 54 -38.38 -40.59 -18.26
CA ALA A 54 -39.19 -39.37 -18.35
C ALA A 54 -39.42 -38.73 -16.97
N ALA A 55 -39.74 -39.54 -15.96
CA ALA A 55 -39.88 -39.06 -14.57
C ALA A 55 -38.58 -38.46 -14.03
N ARG A 56 -37.43 -39.10 -14.33
CA ARG A 56 -36.12 -38.60 -13.92
C ARG A 56 -35.73 -37.31 -14.62
N ILE A 57 -36.07 -37.15 -15.90
CA ILE A 57 -35.83 -35.90 -16.65
C ILE A 57 -36.68 -34.76 -16.05
N GLU A 58 -37.94 -35.01 -15.70
CA GLU A 58 -38.80 -33.99 -15.09
C GLU A 58 -38.27 -33.56 -13.70
N GLU A 59 -37.84 -34.52 -12.87
CA GLU A 59 -37.21 -34.25 -11.57
C GLU A 59 -35.94 -33.40 -11.73
N LEU A 60 -35.02 -33.82 -12.61
CA LEU A 60 -33.78 -33.08 -12.87
C LEU A 60 -34.05 -31.68 -13.45
N THR A 61 -35.08 -31.53 -14.27
CA THR A 61 -35.46 -30.21 -14.82
C THR A 61 -35.97 -29.30 -13.71
N ARG A 62 -36.83 -29.80 -12.82
CA ARG A 62 -37.33 -29.06 -11.66
C ARG A 62 -36.20 -28.68 -10.69
N ASP A 63 -35.27 -29.58 -10.43
CA ASP A 63 -34.08 -29.30 -9.60
C ASP A 63 -33.19 -28.25 -10.25
N ASN A 64 -32.99 -28.33 -11.58
CA ASN A 64 -32.19 -27.37 -12.32
C ASN A 64 -32.80 -25.96 -12.30
N GLU A 65 -34.12 -25.85 -12.47
CA GLU A 65 -34.85 -24.58 -12.32
C GLU A 65 -34.70 -24.02 -10.90
N GLY A 66 -34.86 -24.86 -9.87
CA GLY A 66 -34.67 -24.45 -8.48
C GLY A 66 -33.23 -24.00 -8.16
N LEU A 67 -32.23 -24.63 -8.79
CA LEU A 67 -30.83 -24.22 -8.68
C LEU A 67 -30.54 -22.92 -9.44
N ARG A 68 -31.11 -22.74 -10.64
CA ARG A 68 -31.00 -21.50 -11.41
C ARG A 68 -31.59 -20.31 -10.65
N ASP A 69 -32.76 -20.48 -10.03
CA ASP A 69 -33.38 -19.44 -9.22
C ASP A 69 -32.54 -19.06 -7.99
N LYS A 70 -31.98 -20.05 -7.30
CA LYS A 70 -31.07 -19.82 -6.17
C LYS A 70 -29.80 -19.10 -6.63
N TRP A 71 -29.24 -19.51 -7.76
CA TRP A 71 -28.03 -18.92 -8.31
C TRP A 71 -28.26 -17.47 -8.75
N LEU A 72 -29.36 -17.18 -9.48
CA LEU A 72 -29.74 -15.83 -9.89
C LEU A 72 -29.91 -14.91 -8.67
N ARG A 73 -30.56 -15.40 -7.61
CA ARG A 73 -30.69 -14.65 -6.37
C ARG A 73 -29.34 -14.39 -5.71
N ALA A 74 -28.46 -15.40 -5.65
CA ALA A 74 -27.12 -15.25 -5.09
C ALA A 74 -26.25 -14.25 -5.88
N VAL A 75 -26.36 -14.24 -7.21
CA VAL A 75 -25.68 -13.25 -8.07
C VAL A 75 -26.18 -11.85 -7.78
N ALA A 76 -27.51 -11.66 -7.70
CA ALA A 76 -28.09 -10.36 -7.36
C ALA A 76 -27.68 -9.87 -5.97
N ASP A 77 -27.67 -10.76 -4.97
CA ASP A 77 -27.21 -10.44 -3.61
C ASP A 77 -25.73 -10.05 -3.60
N HIS A 78 -24.89 -10.73 -4.39
CA HIS A 78 -23.47 -10.41 -4.55
C HIS A 78 -23.23 -9.06 -5.22
N GLU A 79 -23.98 -8.74 -6.28
CA GLU A 79 -23.91 -7.43 -6.93
C GLU A 79 -24.33 -6.30 -5.99
N ASN A 80 -25.42 -6.50 -5.24
CA ASN A 80 -25.86 -5.56 -4.21
C ASN A 80 -24.81 -5.39 -3.11
N PHE A 81 -24.21 -6.50 -2.66
CA PHE A 81 -23.12 -6.48 -1.70
C PHE A 81 -21.92 -5.68 -2.21
N LYS A 82 -21.43 -5.96 -3.43
CA LYS A 82 -20.33 -5.21 -4.06
C LYS A 82 -20.62 -3.71 -4.14
N LYS A 83 -21.83 -3.34 -4.58
CA LYS A 83 -22.25 -1.94 -4.69
C LYS A 83 -22.28 -1.26 -3.31
N ARG A 84 -22.77 -1.96 -2.28
CA ARG A 84 -22.79 -1.45 -0.90
C ARG A 84 -21.37 -1.29 -0.35
N THR A 85 -20.53 -2.32 -0.47
CA THR A 85 -19.15 -2.28 0.03
C THR A 85 -18.31 -1.20 -0.65
N LYS A 86 -18.51 -0.98 -1.96
CA LYS A 86 -17.83 0.13 -2.66
C LYS A 86 -18.19 1.48 -2.04
N ARG A 87 -19.48 1.74 -1.78
CA ARG A 87 -19.95 2.96 -1.13
C ARG A 87 -19.41 3.09 0.30
N GLU A 88 -19.45 2.02 1.08
CA GLU A 88 -18.91 2.01 2.45
C GLU A 88 -17.40 2.30 2.48
N LEU A 89 -16.65 1.77 1.51
CA LEU A 89 -15.22 2.07 1.37
C LEU A 89 -14.98 3.53 0.99
N GLU A 90 -15.72 4.05 0.02
CA GLU A 90 -15.66 5.46 -0.38
C GLU A 90 -15.96 6.38 0.83
N ASP A 91 -17.05 6.11 1.56
CA ASP A 91 -17.41 6.87 2.77
C ASP A 91 -16.37 6.73 3.88
N ALA A 92 -15.74 5.56 4.04
CA ALA A 92 -14.66 5.37 4.99
C ALA A 92 -13.42 6.19 4.61
N THR A 93 -13.05 6.23 3.32
CA THR A 93 -11.93 7.05 2.85
C THR A 93 -12.20 8.54 3.02
N GLN A 94 -13.41 9.01 2.72
CA GLN A 94 -13.78 10.42 2.91
C GLN A 94 -13.73 10.83 4.37
N ARG A 95 -14.25 9.99 5.28
CA ARG A 95 -14.16 10.22 6.73
C ARG A 95 -12.70 10.27 7.21
N ALA A 96 -11.85 9.37 6.75
CA ALA A 96 -10.43 9.37 7.11
C ALA A 96 -9.71 10.65 6.63
N VAL A 97 -9.99 11.10 5.40
CA VAL A 97 -9.44 12.36 4.88
C VAL A 97 -9.97 13.56 5.67
N GLN A 98 -11.26 13.57 6.00
CA GLN A 98 -11.85 14.64 6.80
C GLN A 98 -11.20 14.73 8.19
N GLU A 99 -11.02 13.61 8.88
CA GLU A 99 -10.36 13.57 10.19
C GLU A 99 -8.91 14.05 10.12
N LEU A 100 -8.18 13.64 9.07
CA LEU A 100 -6.83 14.11 8.81
C LEU A 100 -6.81 15.63 8.64
N LEU A 101 -7.61 16.18 7.71
CA LEU A 101 -7.66 17.61 7.45
C LEU A 101 -8.07 18.41 8.69
N SER A 102 -9.08 17.96 9.43
CA SER A 102 -9.51 18.61 10.67
C SER A 102 -8.41 18.66 11.73
N SER A 103 -7.50 17.69 11.77
CA SER A 103 -6.37 17.72 12.71
C SER A 103 -5.28 18.75 12.35
N PHE A 104 -5.22 19.19 11.10
CA PHE A 104 -4.26 20.20 10.64
C PHE A 104 -4.80 21.63 10.69
N LEU A 105 -6.12 21.83 10.76
CA LEU A 105 -6.72 23.17 10.82
C LEU A 105 -6.16 24.04 11.95
N PRO A 106 -5.97 23.54 13.19
CA PRO A 106 -5.39 24.35 14.27
C PRO A 106 -3.99 24.88 13.95
N VAL A 107 -3.18 24.11 13.20
CA VAL A 107 -1.85 24.53 12.76
C VAL A 107 -1.93 25.71 11.81
N ALA A 108 -2.89 25.69 10.87
CA ALA A 108 -3.11 26.80 9.94
C ALA A 108 -3.57 28.06 10.69
N ASP A 109 -4.54 27.92 11.59
CA ASP A 109 -5.06 29.03 12.41
C ASP A 109 -3.95 29.67 13.27
N ASN A 110 -3.06 28.84 13.84
CA ASN A 110 -1.96 29.34 14.67
C ASN A 110 -0.80 29.90 13.85
N LEU A 111 -0.58 29.42 12.62
CA LEU A 111 0.37 30.02 11.70
C LEU A 111 -0.07 31.43 11.29
N GLU A 112 -1.35 31.61 10.95
CA GLU A 112 -1.91 32.94 10.65
C GLU A 112 -1.75 33.89 11.84
N ARG A 113 -2.08 33.43 13.05
CA ARG A 113 -1.89 34.19 14.29
C ARG A 113 -0.43 34.57 14.55
N ALA A 114 0.51 33.67 14.26
CA ALA A 114 1.94 33.95 14.38
C ALA A 114 2.38 35.02 13.36
N LEU A 115 1.86 34.97 12.13
CA LEU A 115 2.14 35.98 11.10
C LEU A 115 1.56 37.36 11.44
N GLU A 116 0.37 37.44 12.05
CA GLU A 116 -0.19 38.72 12.53
C GLU A 116 0.59 39.34 13.72
N ALA A 117 1.33 38.51 14.45
CA ALA A 117 2.26 38.94 15.49
C ALA A 117 3.64 39.32 14.91
N ALA A 118 3.95 38.92 13.67
CA ALA A 118 5.20 39.23 13.00
C ALA A 118 5.36 40.75 12.84
N GLY A 119 6.58 41.25 13.10
CA GLY A 119 6.91 42.68 12.99
C GLY A 119 6.61 43.53 14.23
N LYS A 120 5.99 42.96 15.28
CA LYS A 120 5.84 43.63 16.60
C LYS A 120 7.02 43.31 17.53
N ASN A 121 7.44 42.05 17.57
CA ASN A 121 8.53 41.56 18.40
C ASN A 121 9.13 40.29 17.78
N GLU A 122 10.43 40.29 17.48
CA GLU A 122 11.09 39.19 16.77
C GLU A 122 11.15 37.90 17.62
N ASP A 123 11.43 38.04 18.92
CA ASP A 123 11.49 36.90 19.85
C ASP A 123 10.13 36.22 20.05
N GLU A 124 9.05 37.01 20.12
CA GLU A 124 7.68 36.47 20.25
C GLU A 124 7.24 35.79 18.96
N PHE A 125 7.65 36.31 17.80
CA PHE A 125 7.41 35.68 16.51
C PHE A 125 8.09 34.31 16.40
N VAL A 126 9.39 34.22 16.72
CA VAL A 126 10.14 32.95 16.71
C VAL A 126 9.51 31.93 17.67
N LYS A 127 9.06 32.38 18.86
CA LYS A 127 8.35 31.52 19.81
C LYS A 127 7.02 31.03 19.25
N GLY A 128 6.23 31.89 18.62
CA GLY A 128 4.97 31.53 17.97
C GLY A 128 5.17 30.48 16.88
N VAL A 129 6.14 30.68 15.98
CA VAL A 129 6.48 29.72 14.92
C VAL A 129 6.92 28.36 15.51
N ARG A 130 7.69 28.36 16.60
CA ARG A 130 8.08 27.12 17.28
C ARG A 130 6.88 26.37 17.88
N MET A 131 5.90 27.09 18.41
CA MET A 131 4.65 26.49 18.91
C MET A 131 3.86 25.83 17.77
N VAL A 132 3.70 26.53 16.64
CA VAL A 132 3.03 26.00 15.43
C VAL A 132 3.73 24.73 14.93
N ALA A 133 5.06 24.74 14.87
CA ALA A 133 5.83 23.57 14.48
C ALA A 133 5.59 22.37 15.42
N SER A 134 5.54 22.61 16.73
CA SER A 134 5.25 21.57 17.72
C SER A 134 3.85 20.97 17.53
N GLU A 135 2.85 21.81 17.27
CA GLU A 135 1.48 21.37 17.04
C GLU A 135 1.35 20.58 15.75
N PHE A 136 2.07 20.99 14.69
CA PHE A 136 2.13 20.24 13.44
C PHE A 136 2.68 18.82 13.64
N TYR A 137 3.77 18.67 14.38
CA TYR A 137 4.32 17.35 14.70
C TYR A 137 3.39 16.53 15.60
N ALA A 138 2.68 17.16 16.53
CA ALA A 138 1.66 16.48 17.33
C ALA A 138 0.49 15.98 16.47
N ALA A 139 0.05 16.76 15.47
CA ALA A 139 -0.99 16.37 14.53
C ALA A 139 -0.54 15.17 13.68
N LEU A 140 0.69 15.17 13.17
CA LEU A 140 1.28 14.04 12.45
C LEU A 140 1.32 12.76 13.31
N ALA A 141 1.78 12.88 14.57
CA ALA A 141 1.88 11.76 15.49
C ALA A 141 0.52 11.12 15.81
N LYS A 142 -0.56 11.91 15.88
CA LYS A 142 -1.93 11.41 16.07
C LYS A 142 -2.36 10.43 14.97
N HIS A 143 -1.83 10.59 13.76
CA HIS A 143 -2.09 9.73 12.60
C HIS A 143 -0.98 8.70 12.35
N GLU A 144 -0.17 8.42 13.37
CA GLU A 144 0.96 7.48 13.31
C GLU A 144 2.01 7.84 12.24
N ILE A 145 2.09 9.13 11.89
CA ILE A 145 3.09 9.65 10.96
C ILE A 145 4.32 10.06 11.77
N VAL A 146 5.41 9.34 11.58
CA VAL A 146 6.68 9.56 12.29
C VAL A 146 7.80 9.94 11.32
N PRO A 147 8.68 10.88 11.69
CA PRO A 147 9.80 11.26 10.85
C PRO A 147 10.84 10.13 10.78
N VAL A 148 11.52 10.02 9.63
CA VAL A 148 12.72 9.18 9.49
C VAL A 148 13.90 9.96 10.08
N GLU A 149 14.56 9.38 11.08
CA GLU A 149 15.78 9.96 11.63
C GLU A 149 16.98 9.63 10.73
N ALA A 150 17.36 10.56 9.86
CA ALA A 150 18.40 10.32 8.87
C ALA A 150 19.79 10.79 9.30
N VAL A 151 19.92 12.03 9.80
CA VAL A 151 21.23 12.66 10.09
C VAL A 151 22.05 11.87 11.10
N GLY A 152 23.32 11.62 10.77
CA GLY A 152 24.26 10.85 11.59
C GLY A 152 24.08 9.34 11.54
N LYS A 153 23.05 8.83 10.83
CA LYS A 153 22.86 7.39 10.64
C LYS A 153 23.47 6.91 9.33
N PRO A 154 23.80 5.61 9.21
CA PRO A 154 24.16 5.01 7.94
C PRO A 154 23.05 5.21 6.89
N PHE A 155 23.45 5.43 5.64
CA PHE A 155 22.51 5.52 4.54
C PHE A 155 21.78 4.18 4.33
N ASP A 156 20.44 4.22 4.30
CA ASP A 156 19.57 3.07 4.04
C ASP A 156 18.69 3.36 2.81
N PRO A 157 18.91 2.67 1.67
CA PRO A 157 18.12 2.86 0.45
C PRO A 157 16.61 2.62 0.61
N SER A 158 16.16 1.91 1.65
CA SER A 158 14.74 1.63 1.87
C SER A 158 13.97 2.84 2.41
N VAL A 159 14.65 3.80 3.04
CA VAL A 159 14.04 4.98 3.67
C VAL A 159 14.72 6.30 3.30
N HIS A 160 15.87 6.26 2.64
CA HIS A 160 16.64 7.43 2.22
C HIS A 160 16.79 7.51 0.69
N ASP A 161 16.80 8.74 0.18
CA ASP A 161 17.10 9.10 -1.21
C ASP A 161 18.31 10.04 -1.23
N ALA A 162 19.44 9.55 -1.74
CA ALA A 162 20.70 10.30 -1.72
C ALA A 162 20.76 11.30 -2.89
N LEU A 163 20.79 12.59 -2.58
CA LEU A 163 20.88 13.66 -3.59
C LEU A 163 22.31 13.89 -4.08
N GLN A 164 23.27 13.85 -3.17
CA GLN A 164 24.67 14.06 -3.48
C GLN A 164 25.56 13.39 -2.43
N GLN A 165 26.81 13.14 -2.83
CA GLN A 165 27.87 12.76 -1.92
C GLN A 165 28.82 13.95 -1.71
N ILE A 166 29.22 14.18 -0.47
CA ILE A 166 30.21 15.20 -0.12
C ILE A 166 31.33 14.59 0.71
N ASP A 167 32.53 15.12 0.56
CA ASP A 167 33.62 14.79 1.46
C ASP A 167 33.38 15.47 2.82
N SER A 168 33.34 14.67 3.89
CA SER A 168 33.19 15.18 5.25
C SER A 168 34.32 14.65 6.14
N PRO A 169 35.18 15.51 6.70
CA PRO A 169 36.24 15.04 7.59
C PRO A 169 35.68 14.39 8.87
N ASP A 170 34.47 14.80 9.29
CA ASP A 170 33.88 14.43 10.57
C ASP A 170 32.97 13.19 10.50
N HIS A 171 32.66 12.66 9.31
CA HIS A 171 31.71 11.55 9.12
C HIS A 171 32.36 10.38 8.38
N ALA A 172 31.99 9.16 8.78
CA ALA A 172 32.41 7.95 8.08
C ALA A 172 31.74 7.84 6.69
N PRO A 173 32.40 7.26 5.67
CA PRO A 173 31.80 7.04 4.36
C PRO A 173 30.45 6.32 4.45
N GLY A 174 29.47 6.76 3.66
CA GLY A 174 28.12 6.19 3.68
C GLY A 174 27.22 6.68 4.82
N THR A 175 27.68 7.60 5.67
CA THR A 175 26.86 8.22 6.73
C THR A 175 26.08 9.41 6.16
N VAL A 176 24.83 9.60 6.59
CA VAL A 176 24.06 10.79 6.23
C VAL A 176 24.61 12.00 6.99
N VAL A 177 25.10 12.98 6.25
CA VAL A 177 25.68 14.22 6.80
C VAL A 177 24.59 15.28 6.99
N LEU A 178 23.64 15.37 6.05
CA LEU A 178 22.58 16.36 6.08
C LEU A 178 21.28 15.76 5.54
N GLU A 179 20.17 16.11 6.19
CA GLU A 179 18.82 15.88 5.70
C GLU A 179 18.31 17.17 5.04
N PHE A 180 18.14 17.13 3.72
CA PHE A 180 17.61 18.26 2.95
C PHE A 180 16.08 18.32 3.05
N GLU A 181 15.43 17.15 2.98
CA GLU A 181 13.99 17.03 3.12
C GLU A 181 13.64 15.84 4.00
N ARG A 182 12.81 16.07 5.02
CA ARG A 182 12.43 15.04 5.99
C ARG A 182 11.67 13.87 5.39
N GLY A 183 12.11 12.66 5.67
CA GLY A 183 11.35 11.44 5.38
C GLY A 183 10.23 11.21 6.40
N TYR A 184 9.19 10.48 6.01
CA TYR A 184 8.12 10.08 6.94
C TYR A 184 7.63 8.65 6.69
N LEU A 185 7.30 7.97 7.78
CA LEU A 185 6.65 6.67 7.82
C LEU A 185 5.25 6.85 8.39
N ARG A 186 4.26 6.07 7.91
CA ARG A 186 2.93 5.96 8.53
C ARG A 186 2.68 4.51 8.91
N ALA A 187 2.47 4.25 10.20
CA ALA A 187 2.25 2.89 10.71
C ALA A 187 3.29 1.88 10.15
N GLY A 188 4.57 2.29 10.12
CA GLY A 188 5.68 1.48 9.61
C GLY A 188 5.84 1.42 8.07
N ARG A 189 4.93 2.01 7.29
CA ARG A 189 5.04 2.08 5.83
C ARG A 189 5.63 3.41 5.36
N LEU A 190 6.58 3.38 4.44
CA LEU A 190 7.17 4.59 3.86
C LEU A 190 6.11 5.44 3.15
N LEU A 191 5.94 6.68 3.61
CA LEU A 191 5.17 7.70 2.91
C LEU A 191 6.04 8.46 1.92
N ARG A 192 7.23 8.87 2.36
CA ARG A 192 8.25 9.47 1.51
C ARG A 192 9.64 9.23 2.08
N PRO A 193 10.65 8.97 1.23
CA PRO A 193 12.03 8.85 1.69
C PRO A 193 12.56 10.20 2.19
N ALA A 194 13.53 10.16 3.11
CA ALA A 194 14.29 11.34 3.47
C ALA A 194 15.30 11.64 2.36
N ARG A 195 15.31 12.87 1.86
CA ARG A 195 16.28 13.28 0.85
C ARG A 195 17.53 13.79 1.55
N VAL A 196 18.64 13.11 1.32
CA VAL A 196 19.83 13.22 2.17
C VAL A 196 21.09 13.47 1.36
N VAL A 197 22.08 14.05 2.03
CA VAL A 197 23.45 14.17 1.58
C VAL A 197 24.29 13.16 2.35
N VAL A 198 25.07 12.36 1.63
CA VAL A 198 25.84 11.26 2.21
C VAL A 198 27.34 11.57 2.16
N ALA A 199 28.07 11.11 3.16
CA ALA A 199 29.53 11.15 3.20
C ALA A 199 30.12 10.27 2.07
N GLY A 200 30.97 10.86 1.23
CA GLY A 200 31.67 10.18 0.14
C GLY A 200 32.80 9.26 0.62
N ALA A 201 33.44 8.57 -0.31
CA ALA A 201 34.51 7.60 0.01
C ALA A 201 35.79 8.24 0.61
N GLY A 202 36.02 9.55 0.39
CA GLY A 202 37.16 10.28 0.99
C GLY A 202 36.92 10.77 2.42
N SER A 203 35.69 10.65 2.91
CA SER A 203 35.22 11.09 4.22
C SER A 203 35.88 10.27 5.35
N GLY A 204 36.34 10.91 6.43
CA GLY A 204 36.95 10.24 7.59
C GLY A 204 38.40 9.74 7.44
N THR A 205 39.12 10.09 6.37
CA THR A 205 40.50 9.60 6.13
C THR A 205 41.62 10.43 6.80
N ASN A 206 41.29 11.52 7.51
CA ASN A 206 42.30 12.49 7.98
C ASN A 206 42.67 12.43 9.48
N LEU A 207 42.48 11.29 10.16
CA LEU A 207 42.87 11.13 11.57
C LEU A 207 44.03 10.15 11.84
N ALA A 208 44.75 9.68 10.82
CA ALA A 208 45.78 8.66 11.04
C ALA A 208 47.08 8.84 10.22
N THR A 209 47.63 10.05 10.09
CA THR A 209 49.04 10.25 9.70
C THR A 209 49.55 11.63 10.12
N ASP A 210 49.73 11.89 11.41
CA ASP A 210 50.72 12.90 11.85
C ASP A 210 51.20 12.59 13.28
N SER A 211 51.96 11.50 13.40
CA SER A 211 52.82 11.21 14.56
C SER A 211 53.88 10.21 14.12
N ALA A 212 54.74 10.65 13.20
CA ALA A 212 56.03 10.03 12.99
C ALA A 212 57.08 11.10 13.27
N ASP A 213 57.43 11.23 14.54
CA ASP A 213 58.69 11.83 14.95
C ASP A 213 59.83 11.12 14.18
N PRO A 214 60.68 11.84 13.45
CA PRO A 214 61.96 11.28 13.07
C PRO A 214 62.89 11.44 14.28
N GLU A 215 63.04 10.37 15.07
CA GLU A 215 64.25 10.19 15.87
C GLU A 215 65.44 10.10 14.91
N ASP A 216 66.23 11.15 14.82
CA ASP A 216 67.53 11.16 14.14
C ASP A 216 68.63 11.15 15.20
N ASP A 217 68.93 9.94 15.69
CA ASP A 217 70.16 9.62 16.40
C ASP A 217 71.28 9.40 15.38
N ALA A 218 72.12 10.41 15.20
CA ALA A 218 73.40 10.28 14.53
C ALA A 218 74.50 10.92 15.37
N THR A 219 75.14 10.05 16.16
CA THR A 219 76.40 10.29 16.84
C THR A 219 77.55 10.53 15.83
N ASN A 220 78.51 11.41 16.20
CA ASN A 220 79.96 11.35 15.89
C ASN A 220 80.50 11.95 14.55
N HIS A 221 81.31 13.02 14.60
CA HIS A 221 82.81 12.99 14.56
C HIS A 221 83.46 14.40 14.48
N GLY A 222 84.58 14.59 15.20
CA GLY A 222 85.74 15.51 15.00
C GLY A 222 85.52 16.99 14.61
N THR A 223 86.19 17.99 15.20
CA THR A 223 87.58 18.10 15.65
C THR A 223 87.68 19.28 16.62
#